data_AF-A0A1C4EXF6-F1
#
_entry.id   AF-A0A1C4EXF6-F1
#
_cell.length_a   1.000
_cell.length_b   1.000
_cell.length_c   1.000
_cell.angle_alpha   90.00
_cell.angle_beta   90.00
_cell.angle_gamma   90.00
#
_symmetry.space_group_name_H-M   'P 1'
#
loop_
_entity.id
_entity.type
_entity.pdbx_description
1 polymer ?
#
loop_
_entity_poly.entity_id
_entity_poly.type
_entity_poly.pdbx_seq_one_letter_code
_entity_poly.pdbx_strand_id
1 'polypeptide(L)'
;MVKIITILLILVTVYFGVSHGSRSFAKPTGQLLQMMTSLGITDAIRIAIGVWSVLSALLILFPQTFFMGNLFRAMLLLLLMSLALKAGNYKFALIEIPFLLMPLALIYLGHPFKASN
;
A
#
# COMPACT_ATOMS: atom_id res chain seq x y z
N MET A 1 2.44 5.55 -25.02
CA MET A 1 3.51 5.33 -24.02
C MET A 1 2.98 5.44 -22.59
N VAL A 2 2.34 6.56 -22.21
CA VAL A 2 1.77 6.76 -20.85
C VAL A 2 0.88 5.60 -20.39
N LYS A 3 -0.03 5.10 -21.24
CA LYS A 3 -0.90 3.95 -20.92
C LYS A 3 -0.14 2.68 -20.49
N ILE A 4 0.97 2.34 -21.16
CA ILE A 4 1.78 1.15 -20.84
C ILE A 4 2.44 1.33 -19.47
N ILE A 5 2.99 2.51 -19.22
CA ILE A 5 3.62 2.85 -17.94
C ILE A 5 2.60 2.76 -16.80
N THR A 6 1.41 3.34 -16.99
CA THR A 6 0.34 3.27 -15.99
C THR A 6 -0.14 1.84 -15.75
N ILE A 7 -0.30 1.01 -16.79
CA ILE A 7 -0.67 -0.39 -16.63
C ILE A 7 0.40 -1.14 -15.83
N LEU A 8 1.68 -0.97 -16.15
CA LEU A 8 2.78 -1.59 -15.40
C LEU A 8 2.78 -1.12 -13.93
N LEU A 9 2.61 0.17 -13.68
CA LEU A 9 2.51 0.71 -12.31
C LEU A 9 1.31 0.14 -11.56
N ILE A 10 0.15 -0.02 -12.21
CA ILE A 10 -1.02 -0.67 -11.62
C ILE A 10 -0.69 -2.12 -11.25
N LEU A 11 -0.12 -2.90 -12.16
CA LEU A 11 0.22 -4.30 -11.90
C LEU A 11 1.21 -4.45 -10.73
N VAL A 12 2.27 -3.64 -10.71
CA VAL A 12 3.26 -3.63 -9.62
C VAL A 12 2.59 -3.23 -8.30
N THR A 13 1.77 -2.19 -8.32
CA THR A 13 1.04 -1.71 -7.13
C THR A 13 0.12 -2.81 -6.60
N VAL A 14 -0.70 -3.41 -7.45
CA VAL A 14 -1.64 -4.49 -7.08
C VAL A 14 -0.88 -5.69 -6.52
N TYR A 15 0.18 -6.14 -7.20
CA TYR A 15 1.04 -7.23 -6.73
C TYR A 15 1.56 -6.97 -5.31
N PHE A 16 2.16 -5.80 -5.06
CA PHE A 16 2.64 -5.47 -3.72
C PHE A 16 1.52 -5.36 -2.69
N GLY A 17 0.34 -4.88 -3.07
CA GLY A 17 -0.79 -4.75 -2.14
C GLY A 17 -1.32 -6.10 -1.68
N VAL A 18 -1.46 -7.02 -2.63
CA VAL A 18 -1.89 -8.40 -2.36
C VAL A 18 -0.78 -9.17 -1.64
N SER A 19 0.48 -9.03 -2.05
CA SER A 19 1.62 -9.71 -1.40
C SER A 19 1.83 -9.24 0.05
N HIS A 20 1.88 -7.94 0.31
CA HIS A 20 2.00 -7.43 1.69
C HIS A 20 0.75 -7.72 2.52
N GLY A 21 -0.44 -7.59 1.92
CA GLY A 21 -1.69 -7.86 2.60
C GLY A 21 -1.83 -9.33 3.00
N SER A 22 -1.55 -10.26 2.09
CA SER A 22 -1.64 -11.71 2.35
C SER A 22 -0.71 -12.18 3.47
N ARG A 23 0.49 -11.61 3.58
CA ARG A 23 1.43 -11.90 4.69
C ARG A 23 0.87 -11.58 6.06
N SER A 24 -0.09 -10.67 6.16
CA SER A 24 -0.73 -10.30 7.43
C SER A 24 -1.61 -11.41 8.01
N PHE A 25 -2.04 -12.38 7.19
CA PHE A 25 -2.82 -13.54 7.61
C PHE A 25 -1.96 -14.75 7.98
N ALA A 26 -0.67 -14.74 7.64
CA ALA A 26 0.27 -15.77 8.05
C ALA A 26 0.75 -15.55 9.49
N LYS A 27 1.30 -16.61 10.12
CA LYS A 27 1.98 -16.47 11.41
C LYS A 27 3.18 -15.53 11.25
N PRO A 28 3.32 -14.50 12.10
CA PRO A 28 4.42 -13.56 11.99
C PRO A 28 5.75 -14.25 12.29
N THR A 29 6.76 -13.96 11.47
CA THR A 29 8.14 -14.37 11.75
C THR A 29 8.67 -13.61 12.97
N GLY A 30 9.75 -14.09 13.60
CA GLY A 30 10.34 -13.40 14.75
C GLY A 30 10.73 -11.94 14.45
N GLN A 31 11.27 -11.68 13.26
CA GLN A 31 11.59 -10.33 12.80
C GLN A 31 10.34 -9.44 12.63
N LEU A 32 9.29 -9.98 12.02
CA LEU A 32 8.03 -9.25 11.85
C LEU A 32 7.37 -8.96 13.21
N LEU A 33 7.45 -9.90 14.15
CA LEU A 33 6.91 -9.73 15.50
C LEU A 33 7.65 -8.62 16.26
N GLN A 34 8.99 -8.56 16.18
CA GLN A 34 9.76 -7.45 16.78
C GLN A 34 9.38 -6.10 16.18
N MET A 35 9.22 -6.04 14.85
CA MET A 35 8.75 -4.84 14.17
C MET A 35 7.36 -4.44 14.67
N MET A 36 6.41 -5.37 14.69
CA MET A 36 5.04 -5.13 15.18
C MET A 36 5.04 -4.58 16.61
N THR A 37 5.81 -5.18 17.52
CA THR A 37 5.95 -4.71 18.89
C THR A 37 6.51 -3.29 18.95
N SER A 38 7.57 -2.98 18.19
CA SER A 38 8.14 -1.63 18.15
C SER A 38 7.17 -0.57 17.61
N LEU A 39 6.29 -0.97 16.67
CA LEU A 39 5.30 -0.09 16.06
C LEU A 39 3.97 -0.03 16.83
N GLY A 40 3.82 -0.79 17.93
CA GLY A 40 2.56 -0.90 18.67
C GLY A 40 1.44 -1.61 17.91
N ILE A 41 1.79 -2.45 16.93
CA ILE A 41 0.84 -3.19 16.08
C ILE A 41 0.51 -4.51 16.76
N THR A 42 -0.75 -4.68 17.17
CA THR A 42 -1.29 -5.96 17.66
C THR A 42 -1.66 -6.89 16.50
N ASP A 43 -1.94 -8.17 16.78
CA ASP A 43 -2.42 -9.10 15.74
C ASP A 43 -3.71 -8.63 15.07
N ALA A 44 -4.63 -8.01 15.82
CA ALA A 44 -5.86 -7.44 15.27
C ALA A 44 -5.55 -6.29 14.30
N ILE A 45 -4.65 -5.38 14.68
CA ILE A 45 -4.22 -4.27 13.80
C ILE A 45 -3.50 -4.81 12.56
N ARG A 46 -2.66 -5.85 12.71
CA ARG A 46 -1.99 -6.50 11.57
C ARG A 46 -3.02 -7.03 10.56
N ILE A 47 -4.02 -7.77 11.02
CA ILE A 47 -5.06 -8.31 10.13
C ILE A 47 -5.84 -7.17 9.45
N ALA A 48 -6.18 -6.10 10.19
CA ALA A 48 -6.84 -4.93 9.62
C ALA A 48 -6.01 -4.24 8.53
N ILE A 49 -4.70 -4.06 8.75
CA ILE A 49 -3.75 -3.56 7.74
C ILE A 49 -3.74 -4.49 6.51
N GLY A 50 -3.76 -5.80 6.73
CA GLY A 50 -3.82 -6.81 5.68
C GLY A 50 -5.05 -6.64 4.78
N VAL A 51 -6.23 -6.57 5.40
CA VAL A 51 -7.51 -6.36 4.70
C VAL A 51 -7.51 -5.03 3.95
N TRP A 52 -7.05 -3.94 4.60
CA TRP A 52 -6.94 -2.62 3.98
C TRP A 52 -6.04 -2.66 2.73
N SER A 53 -4.88 -3.30 2.84
CA SER A 53 -3.92 -3.44 1.75
C SER A 53 -4.52 -4.17 0.54
N VAL A 54 -5.18 -5.31 0.77
CA VAL A 54 -5.85 -6.08 -0.30
C VAL A 54 -7.01 -5.29 -0.90
N LEU A 55 -7.86 -4.70 -0.07
CA LEU A 55 -9.01 -3.92 -0.53
C LEU A 55 -8.56 -2.75 -1.42
N SER A 56 -7.57 -1.98 -0.99
CA SER A 56 -7.03 -0.87 -1.78
C SER A 56 -6.48 -1.34 -3.14
N ALA A 57 -5.82 -2.50 -3.18
CA ALA A 57 -5.31 -3.09 -4.42
C ALA A 57 -6.43 -3.48 -5.38
N LEU A 58 -7.51 -4.10 -4.89
CA LEU A 58 -8.67 -4.47 -5.70
C LEU A 58 -9.37 -3.23 -6.29
N LEU A 59 -9.51 -2.15 -5.49
CA LEU A 59 -10.13 -0.91 -5.94
C LEU A 59 -9.33 -0.20 -7.05
N ILE A 60 -8.00 -0.35 -7.08
CA ILE A 60 -7.14 0.24 -8.12
C ILE A 60 -7.38 -0.40 -9.50
N LEU A 61 -7.87 -1.64 -9.57
CA LEU A 61 -8.09 -2.34 -10.84
C LEU A 61 -9.24 -1.77 -11.67
N PHE A 62 -10.20 -1.09 -11.03
CA PHE A 62 -11.40 -0.61 -11.70
C PHE A 62 -11.38 0.91 -11.89
N PRO A 63 -11.72 1.42 -13.11
CA PRO A 63 -11.71 2.85 -13.40
C PRO A 63 -12.57 3.68 -12.42
N GLN A 64 -13.74 3.16 -12.04
CA GLN A 64 -14.68 3.85 -11.15
C GLN A 64 -14.18 4.02 -9.71
N THR A 65 -13.31 3.12 -9.23
CA THR A 65 -12.77 3.16 -7.86
C THR A 65 -11.30 3.54 -7.79
N PHE A 66 -10.66 3.78 -8.95
CA PHE A 66 -9.21 3.99 -9.05
C PHE A 66 -8.68 5.07 -8.10
N PHE A 67 -9.34 6.23 -8.03
CA PHE A 67 -8.92 7.31 -7.13
C PHE A 67 -9.01 6.87 -5.66
N MET A 68 -10.14 6.29 -5.25
CA MET A 68 -10.34 5.83 -3.87
C MET A 68 -9.37 4.71 -3.49
N GLY A 69 -9.10 3.78 -4.41
CA GLY A 69 -8.12 2.71 -4.19
C GLY A 69 -6.72 3.24 -3.95
N ASN A 70 -6.27 4.20 -4.78
CA ASN A 70 -4.96 4.84 -4.58
C ASN A 70 -4.92 5.72 -3.33
N LEU A 71 -6.00 6.46 -3.02
CA LEU A 71 -6.10 7.26 -1.80
C LEU A 71 -6.00 6.39 -0.54
N PHE A 72 -6.77 5.30 -0.49
CA PHE A 72 -6.73 4.34 0.62
C PHE A 72 -5.35 3.75 0.77
N ARG A 73 -4.68 3.44 -0.34
CA ARG A 73 -3.32 2.94 -0.32
C ARG A 73 -2.31 3.96 0.19
N ALA A 74 -2.39 5.21 -0.26
CA ALA A 74 -1.52 6.28 0.22
C ALA A 74 -1.70 6.53 1.72
N MET A 75 -2.94 6.54 2.22
CA MET A 75 -3.23 6.68 3.64
C MET A 75 -2.62 5.56 4.48
N LEU A 76 -2.72 4.30 4.02
CA LEU A 76 -2.13 3.16 4.73
C LEU A 76 -0.61 3.30 4.85
N LEU A 77 0.07 3.63 3.74
CA LEU A 77 1.53 3.76 3.71
C LEU A 77 2.00 4.95 4.56
N LEU A 78 1.28 6.07 4.51
CA LEU A 78 1.54 7.23 5.35
C LEU A 78 1.37 6.90 6.84
N LEU A 79 0.33 6.13 7.20
CA LEU A 79 0.11 5.65 8.56
C LEU A 79 1.29 4.79 9.03
N LEU A 80 1.68 3.79 8.25
CA LEU A 80 2.81 2.89 8.58
C LEU A 80 4.12 3.67 8.74
N MET A 81 4.41 4.58 7.82
CA MET A 81 5.58 5.45 7.89
C MET A 81 5.55 6.36 9.13
N SER A 82 4.38 6.89 9.50
CA SER A 82 4.22 7.72 10.71
C SER A 82 4.44 6.92 12.00
N LEU A 83 3.92 5.69 12.06
CA LEU A 83 4.19 4.77 13.17
C LEU A 83 5.67 4.41 13.26
N ALA A 84 6.33 4.21 12.12
CA ALA A 84 7.76 3.94 12.04
C ALA A 84 8.60 5.07 12.63
N LEU A 85 8.29 6.31 12.24
CA LEU A 85 8.97 7.50 12.76
C LEU A 85 8.73 7.67 14.27
N LYS A 86 7.50 7.45 14.74
CA LYS A 86 7.15 7.47 16.17
C LYS A 86 7.96 6.43 16.96
N ALA A 87 8.23 5.27 16.38
CA ALA A 87 9.00 4.20 16.98
C ALA A 87 10.53 4.34 16.83
N GLY A 88 11.02 5.44 16.21
CA GLY A 88 12.44 5.64 15.92
C GLY A 88 13.00 4.74 14.81
N ASN A 89 12.14 4.05 14.05
CA ASN A 89 12.53 3.17 12.95
C ASN A 89 12.58 3.93 11.61
N TYR A 90 13.57 4.82 11.48
CA TYR A 90 13.76 5.64 10.27
C TYR A 90 14.04 4.81 9.02
N LYS A 91 14.72 3.67 9.16
CA LYS A 91 15.03 2.78 8.03
C LYS A 91 13.75 2.25 7.39
N PHE A 92 12.80 1.79 8.21
CA PHE A 92 11.51 1.33 7.71
C PHE A 92 10.72 2.49 7.06
N ALA A 93 10.69 3.67 7.70
CA ALA A 93 10.03 4.85 7.14
C ALA A 93 10.57 5.23 5.74
N LEU A 94 11.90 5.22 5.56
CA LEU A 94 12.53 5.54 4.27
C LEU A 94 12.21 4.51 3.18
N ILE A 95 12.09 3.23 3.55
CA ILE A 95 11.71 2.16 2.61
C ILE A 95 10.27 2.36 2.12
N GLU A 96 9.38 2.92 2.93
CA GLU A 96 7.97 3.16 2.55
C GLU A 96 7.81 4.33 1.56
N ILE A 97 8.76 5.26 1.46
CA ILE A 97 8.68 6.43 0.56
C ILE A 97 8.43 6.05 -0.91
N PRO A 98 9.22 5.17 -1.56
CA PRO A 98 8.92 4.77 -2.93
C PRO A 98 7.55 4.10 -3.07
N PHE A 99 7.08 3.37 -2.04
CA PHE A 99 5.74 2.79 -2.05
C PHE A 99 4.65 3.84 -1.95
N LEU A 100 4.85 4.90 -1.17
CA LEU A 100 3.92 6.02 -1.05
C LEU A 100 3.85 6.85 -2.34
N LEU A 101 4.97 7.00 -3.04
CA LEU A 101 5.01 7.74 -4.31
C LEU A 101 4.22 7.02 -5.42
N MET A 102 4.14 5.69 -5.42
CA MET A 102 3.39 4.94 -6.43
C MET A 102 1.90 5.29 -6.53
N PRO A 103 1.08 5.24 -5.46
CA PRO A 103 -0.33 5.62 -5.55
C PRO A 103 -0.53 7.11 -5.87
N LEU A 104 0.38 7.99 -5.42
CA LEU A 104 0.32 9.42 -5.79
C LEU A 104 0.61 9.63 -7.28
N ALA A 105 1.61 8.93 -7.82
CA ALA A 105 1.90 8.92 -9.25
C ALA A 105 0.74 8.35 -10.06
N LEU A 106 0.10 7.27 -9.58
CA LEU A 106 -1.09 6.71 -10.22
C LEU A 106 -2.27 7.69 -10.23
N ILE A 107 -2.51 8.42 -9.14
CA ILE A 107 -3.53 9.48 -9.10
C ILE A 107 -3.25 10.54 -10.16
N TYR A 108 -1.98 10.98 -10.28
CA TYR A 108 -1.58 11.95 -11.29
C TYR A 108 -1.74 11.43 -12.73
N LEU A 109 -1.34 10.19 -12.99
CA LEU A 109 -1.40 9.57 -14.33
C LEU A 109 -2.83 9.18 -14.76
N GLY A 110 -3.74 9.00 -13.80
CA GLY A 110 -5.11 8.55 -14.06
C GLY A 110 -5.20 7.07 -14.47
N HIS A 111 -6.42 6.55 -14.55
CA HIS A 111 -6.64 5.16 -14.95
C HIS A 111 -6.54 5.01 -16.48
N PRO A 112 -5.80 4.02 -17.02
CA PRO A 112 -5.49 3.94 -18.46
C PRO A 112 -6.72 3.67 -19.35
N PHE A 113 -7.78 3.15 -18.75
CA PHE A 113 -9.06 2.83 -19.41
C PHE A 113 -10.19 3.83 -19.09
N LYS A 114 -9.88 4.95 -18.42
CA LYS A 114 -10.87 6.02 -18.27
C LYS A 114 -11.04 6.69 -19.64
N ALA A 115 -12.27 6.78 -20.14
CA ALA A 115 -12.56 7.57 -21.33
C ALA A 115 -12.09 9.01 -21.09
N SER A 116 -11.33 9.56 -22.04
CA SER A 116 -10.99 10.99 -22.03
C SER A 116 -12.31 11.75 -22.00
N ASN A 117 -12.51 12.61 -21.00
CA ASN A 117 -13.43 13.73 -21.15
C ASN A 117 -12.77 14.78 -22.04
#